data_AF-A0A1H5YHU3-F1
#
_entry.id   AF-A0A1H5YHU3-F1
#
_cell.length_a   1.000
_cell.length_b   1.000
_cell.length_c   1.000
_cell.angle_alpha   90.00
_cell.angle_beta   90.00
_cell.angle_gamma   90.00
#
_symmetry.space_group_name_H-M   'P 1'
#
loop_
_entity.id
_entity.type
_entity.pdbx_description
1 polymer ?
#
loop_
_entity_poly.entity_id
_entity_poly.type
_entity_poly.pdbx_seq_one_letter_code
_entity_poly.pdbx_strand_id
1 'polypeptide(L)' 'MSCRRDYPTDLTDDQWAAIAPMIPDARPRSRPRKADKREIVDAILYLLRAGCA' A
#
# COMPACT_ATOMS: atom_id res chain seq x y z
N MET A 1 -14.51 -4.46 5.47
CA MET A 1 -14.67 -3.03 5.15
C MET A 1 -13.74 -2.27 6.06
N SER A 2 -12.63 -1.80 5.52
CA SER A 2 -11.57 -1.17 6.32
C SER A 2 -12.08 0.14 6.91
N CYS A 3 -11.89 0.35 8.21
CA CYS A 3 -12.25 1.59 8.93
C CYS A 3 -11.17 2.67 8.74
N ARG A 4 -10.50 2.68 7.58
CA ARG A 4 -9.47 3.68 7.27
C ARG A 4 -10.08 4.83 6.48
N ARG A 5 -9.52 6.02 6.65
CA ARG A 5 -9.83 7.15 5.78
C ARG A 5 -9.22 6.86 4.42
N ASP A 6 -10.08 6.77 3.41
CA ASP A 6 -9.65 6.70 2.03
C ASP A 6 -9.07 8.07 1.64
N TYR A 7 -7.86 8.06 1.09
CA TYR A 7 -7.25 9.24 0.51
C TYR A 7 -7.54 9.30 -0.99
N PRO A 8 -7.62 10.50 -1.59
CA PRO A 8 -7.77 10.64 -3.05
C PRO A 8 -6.62 10.04 -3.86
N THR A 9 -5.53 9.66 -3.19
CA THR A 9 -4.33 9.06 -3.76
C THR A 9 -4.30 7.53 -3.67
N ASP A 10 -5.29 6.94 -3.00
CA ASP A 10 -5.35 5.49 -2.82
C ASP A 10 -5.74 4.79 -4.12
N LEU A 11 -5.22 3.57 -4.28
CA LEU A 11 -5.45 2.79 -5.49
C LEU A 11 -6.85 2.17 -5.50
N THR A 12 -7.48 2.16 -6.67
CA THR A 12 -8.66 1.33 -6.94
C THR A 12 -8.29 -0.15 -6.95
N ASP A 13 -9.28 -1.03 -6.81
CA ASP A 13 -9.07 -2.48 -6.80
C ASP A 13 -8.42 -2.98 -8.11
N ASP A 14 -8.81 -2.42 -9.26
CA ASP A 14 -8.24 -2.76 -10.57
C ASP A 14 -6.78 -2.36 -10.69
N GLN A 15 -6.44 -1.16 -10.21
CA GLN A 15 -5.05 -0.68 -10.18
C GLN A 15 -4.20 -1.52 -9.21
N TRP A 16 -4.77 -1.86 -8.05
CA TRP A 16 -4.11 -2.72 -7.09
C TRP A 16 -3.86 -4.12 -7.67
N ALA A 17 -4.80 -4.69 -8.42
CA ALA A 17 -4.64 -6.00 -9.06
C ALA A 17 -3.46 -6.05 -10.04
N ALA A 18 -3.16 -4.94 -10.73
CA ALA A 18 -2.00 -4.85 -11.61
C ALA A 18 -0.66 -4.77 -10.85
N ILE A 19 -0.64 -4.13 -9.68
CA ILE A 19 0.58 -3.87 -8.90
C ILE A 19 0.89 -5.01 -7.91
N ALA A 20 -0.13 -5.60 -7.28
CA ALA A 20 0.02 -6.60 -6.23
C ALA A 20 0.96 -7.77 -6.58
N PRO A 21 0.95 -8.33 -7.81
CA PRO A 21 1.85 -9.42 -8.20
C PRO A 21 3.33 -9.02 -8.25
N MET A 22 3.63 -7.72 -8.43
CA MET A 22 4.99 -7.20 -8.49
C MET A 22 5.62 -7.04 -7.10
N ILE A 23 4.80 -7.01 -6.05
CA ILE A 23 5.27 -6.80 -4.68
C ILE A 23 5.62 -8.16 -4.08
N PRO A 24 6.91 -8.43 -3.78
CA PRO A 24 7.31 -9.69 -3.20
C PRO A 24 6.67 -9.86 -1.83
N ASP A 25 6.35 -11.10 -1.47
CA ASP A 25 5.91 -11.43 -0.12
C ASP A 25 7.03 -11.25 0.90
N ALA A 26 6.65 -11.16 2.17
CA ALA A 26 7.62 -11.12 3.25
C ALA A 26 8.45 -12.42 3.24
N ARG A 27 9.78 -12.30 3.30
CA ARG A 27 10.64 -13.49 3.32
C ARG A 27 10.38 -14.27 4.62
N PRO A 28 10.36 -15.62 4.60
CA PRO A 28 10.04 -16.46 5.76
C PRO A 28 10.88 -16.19 7.00
N ARG A 29 12.13 -15.73 6.83
CA ARG A 29 13.07 -15.45 7.92
C ARG A 29 13.23 -13.96 8.24
N SER A 30 12.43 -13.10 7.60
CA SER A 30 12.42 -11.65 7.86
C SER A 30 11.34 -11.28 8.87
N ARG A 31 11.47 -10.09 9.47
CA ARG A 31 10.43 -9.56 10.35
C ARG A 31 9.08 -9.54 9.61
N PRO A 32 8.02 -10.18 10.15
CA PRO A 32 6.71 -10.17 9.52
C PRO A 32 6.24 -8.73 9.29
N ARG A 33 5.66 -8.45 8.12
CA ARG A 33 5.01 -7.16 7.88
C ARG A 33 3.78 -7.09 8.77
N LYS A 34 3.64 -5.97 9.49
CA LYS A 34 2.46 -5.69 10.31
C LYS A 34 1.33 -5.02 9.53
N ALA A 35 1.67 -4.32 8.44
CA ALA A 35 0.73 -3.61 7.59
C ALA A 35 0.45 -4.39 6.31
N ASP A 36 -0.73 -4.17 5.73
CA ASP A 36 -1.10 -4.74 4.43
C ASP A 36 -0.19 -4.18 3.33
N LYS A 37 0.07 -4.97 2.28
CA LYS A 37 0.86 -4.53 1.13
C LYS A 37 0.21 -3.30 0.47
N ARG A 38 -1.12 -3.27 0.38
CA ARG A 38 -1.88 -2.17 -0.22
C ARG A 38 -1.71 -0.89 0.56
N GLU A 39 -1.87 -0.96 1.88
CA GLU A 39 -1.70 0.21 2.76
C GLU A 39 -0.30 0.83 2.66
N ILE A 40 0.74 0.01 2.48
CA ILE A 40 2.11 0.52 2.29
C ILE A 40 2.22 1.31 0.99
N VAL A 41 1.65 0.80 -0.10
CA VAL A 41 1.71 1.47 -1.40
C VAL A 41 0.87 2.74 -1.41
N ASP A 42 -0.35 2.69 -0.88
CA ASP A 42 -1.23 3.85 -0.75
C ASP A 42 -0.56 4.97 0.08
N ALA A 43 0.11 4.61 1.18
CA ALA A 43 0.88 5.56 1.98
C ALA A 43 2.07 6.18 1.21
N ILE A 44 2.77 5.40 0.41
CA ILE A 44 3.87 5.91 -0.45
C ILE A 44 3.30 6.88 -1.49
N LEU A 45 2.20 6.53 -2.16
CA LEU A 45 1.56 7.39 -3.16
C LEU A 45 1.04 8.69 -2.57
N TYR A 46 0.42 8.62 -1.39
CA TYR A 46 0.04 9.79 -0.62
C TYR A 46 1.25 10.69 -0.35
N LEU A 47 2.35 10.12 0.16
CA LEU A 47 3.57 10.88 0.46
C LEU A 47 4.16 11.53 -0.80
N LEU A 48 4.19 10.80 -1.92
CA LEU A 48 4.69 11.33 -3.20
C LEU A 48 3.82 12.48 -3.73
N ARG A 49 2.52 12.49 -3.43
CA ARG A 49 1.59 13.53 -3.89
C ARG A 49 1.51 14.73 -2.94
N ALA A 50 1.44 14.48 -1.64
CA ALA A 50 1.28 15.50 -0.61
C ALA A 50 2.62 16.16 -0.22
N GLY A 51 3.74 15.46 -0.46
CA GLY A 51 5.08 15.88 -0.04
C GLY A 51 5.37 15.58 1.43
N CYS A 52 6.60 15.88 1.86
CA CYS A 52 6.95 16.00 3.27
C CYS A 52 6.80 17.47 3.69
N ALA A 53 6.06 17.72 4.76
CA ALA A 53 6.03 19.01 5.47
C ALA A 53 6.96 18.95 6.68
#